data_AF-A0A453K6A8-F1
#
_entry.id   AF-A0A453K6A8-F1
#
_cell.length_a   1.000
_cell.length_b   1.000
_cell.length_c   1.000
_cell.angle_alpha   90.00
_cell.angle_beta   90.00
_cell.angle_gamma   90.00
#
_symmetry.space_group_name_H-M   'P 1'
#
loop_
_entity.id
_entity.type
_entity.pdbx_description
1 polymer ?
#
loop_
_entity_poly.entity_id
_entity_poly.type
_entity_poly.pdbx_seq_one_letter_code
_entity_poly.pdbx_strand_id
1 'polypeptide(L)'
;MQVPEPSMQHRVMIEAVENHMPEVVIVDEIGTEAEAQACRSIAERGVMLIGTAHGERLANIIKNPVLSDLVGGVETVTLGDEEARARRTQKSILERKAPPTFPFLIEMRERHYWVTHRVCIFPVYFKWSKNRN
;
A
#
# COMPACT_ATOMS: atom_id res chain seq x y z
N MET A 1 -15.12 11.23 -10.29
CA MET A 1 -15.18 12.68 -10.00
C MET A 1 -14.00 13.36 -10.68
N GLN A 2 -14.15 14.59 -11.15
CA GLN A 2 -13.04 15.32 -11.79
C GLN A 2 -12.21 16.04 -10.73
N VAL A 3 -10.89 15.91 -10.81
CA VAL A 3 -9.96 16.66 -9.95
C VAL A 3 -9.70 18.02 -10.62
N PRO A 4 -10.02 19.16 -9.99
CA PRO A 4 -9.88 20.48 -10.61
C PRO A 4 -8.40 20.90 -10.76
N GLU A 5 -7.54 20.48 -9.82
CA GLU A 5 -6.10 20.71 -9.85
C GLU A 5 -5.35 19.61 -9.08
N PRO A 6 -4.10 19.26 -9.44
CA PRO A 6 -3.38 18.12 -8.83
C PRO A 6 -3.27 18.18 -7.30
N SER A 7 -3.04 19.37 -6.72
CA SER A 7 -2.97 19.58 -5.27
C SER A 7 -4.23 19.14 -4.51
N MET A 8 -5.38 19.10 -5.19
CA MET A 8 -6.69 18.77 -4.63
C MET A 8 -7.02 17.28 -4.72
N GLN A 9 -6.17 16.46 -5.34
CA GLN A 9 -6.44 15.04 -5.59
C GLN A 9 -6.84 14.28 -4.30
N HIS A 10 -6.05 14.41 -3.23
CA HIS A 10 -6.33 13.78 -1.94
C HIS A 10 -7.70 14.18 -1.35
N ARG A 11 -8.11 15.45 -1.51
CA ARG A 11 -9.42 15.93 -1.03
C ARG A 11 -10.56 15.32 -1.82
N VAL A 12 -10.43 15.29 -3.14
CA VAL A 12 -11.43 14.67 -4.02
C VAL A 12 -11.53 13.17 -3.75
N MET A 13 -10.41 12.49 -3.45
CA MET A 13 -10.42 11.07 -3.06
C MET A 13 -11.23 10.83 -1.77
N ILE A 14 -11.02 11.66 -0.74
CA ILE A 14 -11.75 11.55 0.53
C ILE A 14 -13.24 11.86 0.32
N GLU A 15 -13.54 12.98 -0.35
CA GLU A 15 -14.91 13.41 -0.66
C GLU A 15 -15.68 12.34 -1.45
N ALA A 16 -15.01 11.72 -2.42
CA ALA A 16 -15.60 10.65 -3.22
C ALA A 16 -16.09 9.49 -2.35
N VAL A 17 -15.32 9.12 -1.33
CA VAL A 17 -15.66 8.01 -0.46
C VAL A 17 -16.72 8.39 0.57
N GLU A 18 -16.61 9.59 1.14
CA GLU A 18 -17.56 10.08 2.15
C GLU A 18 -18.97 10.30 1.59
N ASN A 19 -19.08 10.81 0.36
CA ASN A 19 -20.38 11.18 -0.21
C ASN A 19 -20.99 10.11 -1.12
N HIS A 20 -20.20 9.18 -1.65
CA HIS A 20 -20.69 8.21 -2.65
C HIS A 20 -20.51 6.75 -2.27
N MET A 21 -19.76 6.42 -1.20
CA MET A 21 -19.47 5.03 -0.77
C MET A 21 -19.14 4.09 -1.96
N PRO A 22 -18.15 4.42 -2.79
CA PRO A 22 -17.85 3.64 -3.97
C PRO A 22 -17.29 2.26 -3.58
N GLU A 23 -17.56 1.25 -4.40
CA GLU A 23 -16.94 -0.07 -4.22
C GLU A 23 -15.45 -0.06 -4.64
N VAL A 24 -15.09 0.78 -5.61
CA VAL A 24 -13.74 0.88 -6.17
C VAL A 24 -13.35 2.34 -6.41
N VAL A 25 -12.11 2.70 -6.05
CA VAL A 25 -11.47 3.97 -6.37
C VAL A 25 -10.20 3.70 -7.19
N ILE A 26 -10.09 4.37 -8.34
CA ILE A 26 -8.93 4.31 -9.22
C ILE A 26 -8.20 5.65 -9.14
N VAL A 27 -6.90 5.61 -8.82
CA VAL A 27 -6.03 6.77 -8.67
C VAL A 27 -4.94 6.68 -9.73
N ASP A 28 -4.79 7.71 -10.57
CA ASP A 28 -3.83 7.63 -11.67
C ASP A 28 -2.40 7.55 -11.13
N GLU A 29 -1.97 8.51 -10.31
CA GLU A 29 -0.64 8.50 -9.70
C GLU A 29 -0.70 8.93 -8.23
N ILE A 30 -0.08 8.16 -7.35
CA ILE A 30 0.11 8.46 -5.92
C ILE A 30 1.57 8.86 -5.73
N GLY A 31 1.81 10.10 -5.30
CA GLY A 31 3.15 10.64 -5.14
C GLY A 31 3.36 11.48 -3.88
N THR A 32 2.28 11.95 -3.25
CA THR A 32 2.33 12.83 -2.08
C THR A 32 1.91 12.11 -0.80
N GLU A 33 2.37 12.63 0.35
CA GLU A 33 2.00 12.10 1.66
C GLU A 33 0.49 12.18 1.91
N ALA A 34 -0.15 13.26 1.48
CA ALA A 34 -1.59 13.42 1.61
C ALA A 34 -2.37 12.37 0.80
N GLU A 35 -1.92 12.02 -0.42
CA GLU A 35 -2.54 10.97 -1.22
C GLU A 35 -2.33 9.57 -0.62
N ALA A 36 -1.13 9.30 -0.09
CA ALA A 36 -0.84 8.04 0.59
C ALA A 36 -1.73 7.85 1.83
N GLN A 37 -1.89 8.90 2.64
CA GLN A 37 -2.78 8.90 3.79
C GLN A 37 -4.26 8.76 3.39
N ALA A 38 -4.69 9.42 2.31
CA ALA A 38 -6.02 9.25 1.75
C ALA A 38 -6.27 7.81 1.31
N CYS A 39 -5.34 7.20 0.56
CA CYS A 39 -5.42 5.79 0.16
C CYS A 39 -5.58 4.87 1.38
N ARG A 40 -4.77 5.06 2.41
CA ARG A 40 -4.87 4.27 3.64
C ARG A 40 -6.25 4.39 4.29
N SER A 41 -6.73 5.62 4.44
CA SER A 41 -8.03 5.91 5.05
C SER A 41 -9.20 5.29 4.26
N ILE A 42 -9.07 5.24 2.93
CA ILE A 42 -10.06 4.64 2.02
C ILE A 42 -10.02 3.11 2.11
N ALA A 43 -8.82 2.51 2.14
CA ALA A 43 -8.66 1.07 2.31
C ALA A 43 -9.23 0.57 3.65
N GLU A 44 -9.02 1.33 4.73
CA GLU A 44 -9.56 1.03 6.07
C GLU A 44 -11.10 1.03 6.11
N ARG A 45 -11.75 1.74 5.18
CA ARG A 45 -13.22 1.72 4.99
C ARG A 45 -13.70 0.53 4.15
N GLY A 46 -12.80 -0.33 3.68
CA GLY A 46 -13.12 -1.52 2.90
C GLY A 46 -13.35 -1.25 1.40
N VAL A 47 -13.03 -0.05 0.92
CA VAL A 47 -13.11 0.30 -0.50
C VAL A 47 -11.91 -0.28 -1.24
N MET A 48 -12.13 -0.87 -2.41
CA MET A 48 -11.04 -1.36 -3.25
C MET A 48 -10.28 -0.19 -3.87
N LEU A 49 -8.95 -0.23 -3.80
CA LEU A 49 -8.08 0.76 -4.42
C LEU A 49 -7.26 0.14 -5.55
N ILE A 50 -7.19 0.88 -6.64
CA ILE A 50 -6.25 0.64 -7.75
C ILE A 50 -5.52 1.95 -7.98
N GLY A 51 -4.20 1.93 -8.07
CA GLY A 51 -3.50 3.11 -8.53
C GLY A 51 -2.08 2.84 -8.95
N THR A 52 -1.46 3.85 -9.56
CA THR A 52 -0.05 3.80 -9.93
C THR A 52 0.77 4.66 -8.97
N ALA A 53 2.07 4.38 -8.91
CA ALA A 53 3.02 5.17 -8.16
C ALA A 53 4.35 5.16 -8.90
N HIS A 54 5.09 6.26 -8.84
CA HIS A 54 6.37 6.36 -9.51
C HIS A 54 7.45 5.56 -8.77
N GLY A 55 8.11 4.64 -9.49
CA GLY A 55 9.25 3.90 -8.98
C GLY A 55 9.76 2.88 -9.99
N GLU A 56 11.08 2.73 -10.08
CA GLU A 56 11.69 1.77 -11.01
C GLU A 56 11.56 0.31 -10.52
N ARG A 57 11.65 0.11 -9.20
CA ARG A 57 11.55 -1.21 -8.56
C ARG A 57 10.83 -1.11 -7.22
N LEU A 58 10.30 -2.23 -6.72
CA LEU A 58 9.69 -2.29 -5.38
C LEU A 58 10.64 -1.76 -4.28
N ALA A 59 11.94 -1.99 -4.41
CA ALA A 59 12.94 -1.46 -3.47
C ALA A 59 12.94 0.08 -3.38
N ASN A 60 12.60 0.79 -4.45
CA ASN A 60 12.47 2.26 -4.44
C ASN A 60 11.23 2.69 -3.66
N ILE A 61 10.12 1.97 -3.82
CA ILE A 61 8.88 2.20 -3.06
C ILE A 61 9.12 2.02 -1.56
N ILE A 62 9.81 0.94 -1.16
CA ILE A 62 10.12 0.65 0.26
C ILE A 62 11.03 1.73 0.88
N LYS A 63 11.98 2.27 0.11
CA LYS A 63 12.90 3.31 0.58
C LYS A 63 12.30 4.71 0.60
N ASN A 64 11.24 4.95 -0.18
CA ASN A 64 10.57 6.23 -0.24
C ASN A 64 9.66 6.36 1.00
N PRO A 65 9.89 7.33 1.90
CA PRO A 65 9.10 7.46 3.12
C PRO A 65 7.59 7.62 2.84
N VAL A 66 7.22 8.34 1.78
CA VAL A 66 5.83 8.57 1.39
C VAL A 66 5.17 7.30 0.87
N LEU A 67 5.82 6.62 -0.07
CA LEU A 67 5.24 5.46 -0.75
C LEU A 67 5.39 4.15 0.05
N SER A 68 6.32 4.10 1.01
CA SER A 68 6.52 2.93 1.86
C SER A 68 5.27 2.59 2.65
N ASP A 69 4.49 3.59 3.07
CA ASP A 69 3.22 3.41 3.79
C ASP A 69 2.19 2.64 2.96
N LEU A 70 2.21 2.77 1.63
CA LEU A 70 1.31 2.02 0.74
C LEU A 70 1.58 0.51 0.79
N VAL A 71 2.82 0.11 1.10
CA VAL A 71 3.26 -1.28 1.23
C VAL A 71 3.45 -1.73 2.68
N GLY A 72 2.90 -0.96 3.63
CA GLY A 72 2.84 -1.29 5.07
C GLY A 72 3.90 -0.60 5.92
N GLY A 73 4.69 0.30 5.34
CA GLY A 73 5.76 1.03 6.00
C GLY A 73 6.93 0.14 6.40
N VAL A 74 8.05 0.77 6.76
CA VAL A 74 9.19 0.09 7.38
C VAL A 74 9.57 0.81 8.67
N GLU A 75 9.95 0.04 9.68
CA GLU A 75 10.47 0.56 10.93
C GLU A 75 11.71 -0.21 11.37
N THR A 76 12.58 0.47 12.10
CA THR A 76 13.78 -0.12 12.65
C THR A 76 13.48 -0.71 14.02
N VAL A 77 13.55 -2.03 14.14
CA VAL A 77 13.33 -2.75 15.40
C VAL A 77 14.67 -3.20 15.95
N THR A 78 14.87 -3.00 17.26
CA THR A 78 16.04 -3.52 17.97
C THR A 78 15.70 -4.86 18.63
N LEU A 79 16.32 -5.93 18.16
CA LEU A 79 16.21 -7.27 18.71
C LEU A 79 17.08 -7.43 19.96
N GLY A 80 16.59 -8.23 20.90
CA GLY A 80 17.41 -8.74 22.00
C GLY A 80 18.50 -9.69 21.52
N ASP A 81 19.55 -9.87 22.34
CA ASP A 81 20.76 -10.63 21.98
C ASP A 81 20.47 -12.09 21.61
N GLU A 82 19.54 -12.74 22.33
CA GLU A 82 19.13 -14.11 22.04
C GLU A 82 18.38 -14.22 20.71
N GLU A 83 17.48 -13.28 20.43
CA GLU A 83 16.70 -13.28 19.19
C GLU A 83 17.53 -12.91 17.96
N ALA A 84 18.46 -11.96 18.10
CA ALA A 84 19.42 -11.61 17.05
C ALA A 84 20.33 -12.80 16.71
N ARG A 85 20.78 -13.56 17.73
CA ARG A 85 21.54 -14.80 17.53
C ARG A 85 20.70 -15.90 16.87
N ALA A 86 19.46 -16.09 17.32
CA ALA A 86 18.55 -17.10 16.76
C ALA A 86 18.24 -16.82 15.27
N ARG A 87 18.01 -15.55 14.92
CA ARG A 87 17.73 -15.11 13.54
C ARG A 87 18.99 -14.88 12.69
N ARG A 88 20.20 -15.04 13.27
CA ARG A 88 21.51 -14.77 12.64
C ARG A 88 21.59 -13.38 11.96
N THR A 89 21.05 -12.37 12.63
CA THR A 89 20.96 -11.01 12.10
C THR A 89 21.59 -10.00 13.04
N GLN A 90 21.75 -8.76 12.57
CA GLN A 90 22.19 -7.64 13.40
C GLN A 90 21.14 -7.32 14.47
N LYS A 91 21.55 -6.67 15.56
CA LYS A 91 20.60 -6.23 16.61
C LYS A 91 19.56 -5.26 16.09
N SER A 92 19.81 -4.56 14.99
CA SER A 92 18.86 -3.63 14.37
C SER A 92 18.44 -4.18 13.01
N ILE A 93 17.15 -4.37 12.81
CA ILE A 93 16.57 -4.87 11.55
C ILE A 93 15.42 -3.97 11.10
N LEU A 94 15.15 -3.96 9.79
CA LEU A 94 13.96 -3.35 9.23
C LEU A 94 12.81 -4.37 9.24
N GLU A 95 11.71 -4.03 9.91
CA GLU A 95 10.47 -4.79 9.88
C GLU A 95 9.34 -3.92 9.31
N ARG A 96 8.23 -4.58 8.94
CA ARG A 96 7.05 -3.87 8.44
C ARG A 96 6.23 -3.36 9.62
N LYS A 97 5.84 -2.08 9.54
CA LYS A 97 5.12 -1.37 10.61
C LYS A 97 3.62 -1.72 10.69
N ALA A 98 2.96 -1.95 9.55
CA ALA A 98 1.52 -2.16 9.47
C ALA A 98 1.14 -3.06 8.28
N PRO A 99 -0.10 -3.59 8.21
CA PRO A 99 -0.58 -4.24 7.00
C PRO A 99 -0.46 -3.30 5.78
N PRO A 100 -0.13 -3.82 4.59
CA PRO A 100 -0.02 -3.00 3.40
C PRO A 100 -1.38 -2.47 2.96
N THR A 101 -1.44 -1.19 2.58
CA THR A 101 -2.63 -0.58 1.95
C THR A 101 -2.95 -1.28 0.64
N PHE A 102 -1.92 -1.60 -0.14
CA PHE A 102 -2.02 -2.37 -1.38
C PHE A 102 -1.45 -3.78 -1.19
N PRO A 103 -2.28 -4.84 -1.11
CA PRO A 103 -1.81 -6.21 -0.90
C PRO A 103 -1.11 -6.81 -2.12
N PHE A 104 -1.30 -6.22 -3.30
CA PHE A 104 -0.67 -6.61 -4.55
C PHE A 104 0.00 -5.39 -5.19
N LEU A 105 1.18 -5.60 -5.76
CA LEU A 105 1.91 -4.59 -6.51
C LEU A 105 2.41 -5.21 -7.81
N ILE A 106 2.30 -4.46 -8.91
CA ILE A 106 2.80 -4.87 -10.22
C ILE A 106 3.93 -3.92 -10.59
N GLU A 107 5.14 -4.46 -10.66
CA GLU A 107 6.34 -3.73 -11.08
C GLU A 107 6.51 -3.89 -12.59
N MET A 108 6.31 -2.82 -13.35
CA MET A 108 6.54 -2.80 -14.79
C MET A 108 8.03 -2.55 -15.08
N ARG A 109 8.79 -3.61 -15.35
CA ARG A 109 10.22 -3.48 -15.67
C ARG A 109 10.46 -3.07 -17.11
N GLU A 110 9.69 -3.64 -18.02
CA GLU A 110 9.71 -3.32 -19.45
C GLU A 110 8.27 -3.35 -19.99
N ARG A 111 8.07 -2.84 -21.22
CA ARG A 111 6.74 -2.75 -21.85
C ARG A 111 5.95 -4.05 -21.81
N HIS A 112 6.64 -5.19 -21.92
CA HIS A 112 6.05 -6.53 -21.95
C HIS A 112 6.59 -7.45 -20.85
N TYR A 113 7.26 -6.90 -19.82
CA TYR A 113 7.83 -7.69 -18.73
C TYR A 113 7.52 -7.07 -17.37
N TRP A 114 6.62 -7.73 -16.63
CA TRP A 114 6.11 -7.26 -15.35
C TRP A 114 6.35 -8.30 -14.25
N VAL A 115 6.56 -7.84 -13.03
CA VAL A 115 6.73 -8.69 -11.84
C VAL A 115 5.60 -8.42 -10.86
N THR A 116 4.90 -9.46 -10.45
CA THR A 116 3.84 -9.38 -9.45
C THR A 116 4.40 -9.66 -8.07
N HIS A 117 4.16 -8.75 -7.13
CA HIS A 117 4.51 -8.88 -5.73
C HIS A 117 3.24 -9.05 -4.91
N ARG A 118 3.19 -10.09 -4.09
CA ARG A 118 2.16 -10.24 -3.06
C ARG A 118 2.74 -9.71 -1.76
N VAL A 119 2.24 -8.57 -1.31
CA VAL A 119 2.79 -7.83 -0.17
C VAL A 119 2.24 -8.36 1.17
N CYS A 120 1.29 -9.31 1.16
CA CYS A 120 0.77 -9.94 2.38
C CYS A 120 1.82 -10.84 3.09
N ILE A 121 2.08 -10.60 4.38
CA ILE A 121 2.52 -11.65 5.32
C ILE A 121 1.64 -11.55 6.57
N PHE A 122 0.36 -11.87 6.41
CA PHE A 122 -0.53 -12.50 7.39
C PHE A 122 -1.62 -13.22 6.55
N PRO A 123 -2.08 -14.42 6.92
CA PRO A 123 -3.06 -15.16 6.13
C PRO A 123 -4.44 -14.49 6.25
N VAL A 124 -4.78 -13.64 5.28
CA VAL A 124 -6.18 -13.25 5.06
C VAL A 124 -6.83 -14.39 4.29
N TYR A 125 -7.56 -15.26 5.00
CA TYR A 125 -8.48 -16.21 4.37
C TYR A 125 -9.64 -15.42 3.76
N PHE A 126 -9.63 -15.23 2.44
CA PHE A 126 -10.84 -14.83 1.73
C PHE A 126 -11.80 -16.04 1.71
N LYS A 127 -12.79 -16.05 2.60
CA LYS A 127 -13.96 -16.92 2.47
C LYS A 127 -14.93 -16.26 1.49
N TRP A 128 -14.82 -16.62 0.23
CA TRP A 128 -15.83 -16.31 -0.78
C TRP A 128 -17.11 -17.08 -0.43
N SER A 129 -18.11 -16.39 0.10
CA SER A 129 -19.46 -16.92 0.28
C SER A 129 -20.32 -16.42 -0.85
N LYS A 130 -20.45 -17.20 -1.93
CA LYS A 130 -21.63 -17.09 -2.79
C LYS A 130 -22.81 -17.60 -1.98
N ASN A 131 -23.63 -16.68 -1.44
CA ASN A 131 -24.99 -17.03 -1.09
C ASN A 131 -25.96 -16.22 -1.95
N ARG A 132 -26.88 -16.98 -2.54
CA ARG A 132 -27.88 -16.62 -3.54
C ARG A 132 -28.87 -15.61 -2.96
N ASN A 133 -29.41 -14.75 -3.83
CA ASN A 133 -30.71 -14.99 -4.46
C ASN A 133 -30.70 -14.41 -5.87
#